data_AF-A0A3D3JN66-F1
#
_entry.id   AF-A0A3D3JN66-F1
#
_cell.length_a   1.000
_cell.length_b   1.000
_cell.length_c   1.000
_cell.angle_alpha   90.00
_cell.angle_beta   90.00
_cell.angle_gamma   90.00
#
_symmetry.space_group_name_H-M   'P 1'
#
loop_
_entity.id
_entity.type
_entity.pdbx_description
1 polymer ?
#
loop_
_entity_poly.entity_id
_entity_poly.type
_entity_poly.pdbx_seq_one_letter_code
_entity_poly.pdbx_strand_id
1 'polypeptide(L)'
;MAGGKYSMTPVDVPAVDTQYRTIRTPLPVPESLPIFEDLMRYEPVSMQGQPPVVWDNASDFQVHDAWGNTWLDWSSGVLITNSGHGHPEMIEAIRQMIDKPLLATYCFPHEGRARLAKMLAERAPAGLDKVFLISTGSEATENCIKLAKTWGREQVGPQKNVFVTFVNTFHGRTMGAQTAGGMAAGKTWIGDLDPSFVQVPFPDGFKNENTDFSLFESTLADAGIAAAEVAGVMSETYQGVGPDFMPTEYAQQLRKWCDDCGALLIFDEVQSGFGRTGTYWGFEHYGITPDLIACGKGISGALPLSAVIGRGDVMDLYSPGSMTSTHSASPVAVASAIANLEVIDKQNLVQNAATLGQVLAAGLDEIQQTCPQRLGCARARGMVGGIQIVKPGTRTPDPDTAFLINESCFHKGLLMFAPVGIGGECIKISPPLTTPRSALDEGLEVLAEVCAEVLD
;
A
#
# COMPACT_ATOMS: atom_id res chain seq x y z
N MET A 1 -15.99 -7.12 8.33
CA MET A 1 -15.76 -7.25 6.89
C MET A 1 -17.11 -7.40 6.25
N ALA A 2 -17.51 -6.45 5.40
CA ALA A 2 -18.67 -6.59 4.54
C ALA A 2 -18.12 -7.19 3.24
N GLY A 3 -18.47 -8.44 2.95
CA GLY A 3 -17.91 -9.23 1.87
C GLY A 3 -18.09 -10.72 2.13
N GLY A 4 -18.18 -11.51 1.06
CA GLY A 4 -18.37 -12.95 1.11
C GLY A 4 -17.25 -13.68 1.87
N LYS A 5 -17.53 -14.92 2.29
CA LYS A 5 -16.54 -15.83 2.87
C LYS A 5 -16.17 -16.86 1.81
N TYR A 6 -14.87 -16.98 1.50
CA TYR A 6 -14.39 -18.04 0.63
C TYR A 6 -14.80 -19.42 1.14
N SER A 7 -15.31 -20.24 0.23
CA SER A 7 -15.71 -21.60 0.52
C SER A 7 -14.48 -22.46 0.82
N MET A 8 -14.53 -23.25 1.90
CA MET A 8 -13.57 -24.32 2.15
C MET A 8 -14.00 -25.65 1.53
N THR A 9 -15.16 -25.70 0.89
CA THR A 9 -15.60 -26.87 0.12
C THR A 9 -14.90 -26.84 -1.23
N PRO A 10 -14.07 -27.83 -1.57
CA PRO A 10 -13.45 -27.91 -2.89
C PRO A 10 -14.50 -27.93 -3.99
N VAL A 11 -14.30 -27.10 -5.01
CA VAL A 11 -15.13 -27.07 -6.21
C VAL A 11 -14.28 -27.39 -7.43
N ASP A 12 -14.84 -28.15 -8.37
CA ASP A 12 -14.23 -28.34 -9.68
C ASP A 12 -14.30 -27.01 -10.44
N VAL A 13 -13.14 -26.54 -10.89
CA VAL A 13 -13.00 -25.31 -11.69
C VAL A 13 -12.50 -25.67 -13.09
N PRO A 14 -12.79 -24.85 -14.12
CA PRO A 14 -12.26 -25.07 -15.45
C PRO A 14 -10.73 -25.20 -15.44
N ALA A 15 -10.21 -26.19 -16.17
CA ALA A 15 -8.77 -26.34 -16.30
C ALA A 15 -8.17 -25.15 -17.05
N VAL A 16 -7.05 -24.65 -16.55
CA VAL A 16 -6.25 -23.58 -17.18
C VAL A 16 -4.87 -24.16 -17.47
N ASP A 17 -4.38 -23.99 -18.70
CA ASP A 17 -3.04 -24.38 -19.10
C ASP A 17 -2.53 -23.37 -20.14
N THR A 18 -1.97 -22.27 -19.65
CA THR A 18 -1.43 -21.18 -20.46
C THR A 18 0.06 -21.02 -20.22
N GLN A 19 0.69 -20.03 -20.87
CA GLN A 19 2.09 -19.73 -20.63
C GLN A 19 2.35 -19.31 -19.16
N TYR A 20 1.42 -18.60 -18.54
CA TYR A 20 1.66 -17.99 -17.22
C TYR A 20 0.79 -18.53 -16.09
N ARG A 21 -0.22 -19.35 -16.37
CA ARG A 21 -1.14 -19.91 -15.38
C ARG A 21 -1.38 -21.39 -15.63
N THR A 22 -1.61 -22.12 -14.54
CA THR A 22 -2.04 -23.52 -14.59
C THR A 22 -3.03 -23.76 -13.48
N ILE A 23 -4.22 -24.27 -13.77
CA ILE A 23 -5.21 -24.70 -12.77
C ILE A 23 -5.68 -26.09 -13.19
N ARG A 24 -5.41 -27.09 -12.34
CA ARG A 24 -5.62 -28.51 -12.67
C ARG A 24 -6.18 -29.35 -11.54
N THR A 25 -6.57 -28.71 -10.43
CA THR A 25 -7.18 -29.35 -9.27
C THR A 25 -8.49 -28.66 -8.93
N PRO A 26 -9.34 -29.28 -8.10
CA PRO A 26 -10.37 -28.55 -7.38
C PRO A 26 -9.76 -27.43 -6.51
N LEU A 27 -10.52 -26.36 -6.26
CA LEU A 27 -10.10 -25.25 -5.41
C LEU A 27 -11.11 -25.03 -4.26
N PRO A 28 -10.65 -24.80 -3.01
CA PRO A 28 -9.28 -25.07 -2.54
C PRO A 28 -8.89 -26.53 -2.76
N VAL A 29 -7.59 -26.78 -2.83
CA VAL A 29 -7.07 -28.15 -3.04
C VAL A 29 -7.50 -29.03 -1.87
N PRO A 30 -8.15 -30.20 -2.08
CA PRO A 30 -8.63 -31.06 -1.00
C PRO A 30 -7.54 -31.43 0.02
N GLU A 31 -6.33 -31.70 -0.47
CA GLU A 31 -5.16 -32.04 0.34
C GLU A 31 -4.64 -30.87 1.20
N SER A 32 -5.02 -29.63 0.88
CA SER A 32 -4.65 -28.44 1.65
C SER A 32 -5.59 -28.13 2.81
N LEU A 33 -6.79 -28.73 2.86
CA LEU A 33 -7.81 -28.45 3.86
C LEU A 33 -7.33 -28.59 5.33
N PRO A 34 -6.51 -29.59 5.71
CA PRO A 34 -6.01 -29.68 7.07
C PRO A 34 -5.20 -28.45 7.51
N ILE A 35 -4.50 -27.78 6.58
CA ILE A 35 -3.74 -26.55 6.87
C ILE A 35 -4.71 -25.41 7.21
N PHE A 36 -5.78 -25.25 6.42
CA PHE A 36 -6.81 -24.24 6.70
C PHE A 36 -7.56 -24.54 8.00
N GLU A 37 -7.82 -25.81 8.32
CA GLU A 37 -8.42 -26.23 9.59
C GLU A 37 -7.54 -25.86 10.78
N ASP A 38 -6.22 -26.10 10.69
CA ASP A 38 -5.26 -25.68 11.70
C ASP A 38 -5.25 -24.15 11.86
N LEU A 39 -5.20 -23.38 10.77
CA LEU A 39 -5.28 -21.92 10.83
C LEU A 39 -6.59 -21.44 11.46
N MET A 40 -7.73 -22.03 11.08
CA MET A 40 -9.03 -21.69 11.67
C MET A 40 -9.12 -22.03 13.16
N ARG A 41 -8.37 -23.03 13.62
CA ARG A 41 -8.35 -23.47 15.02
C ARG A 41 -7.38 -22.66 15.88
N TYR A 42 -6.21 -22.34 15.34
CA TYR A 42 -5.08 -21.82 16.10
C TYR A 42 -4.83 -20.32 15.89
N GLU A 43 -5.42 -19.69 14.86
CA GLU A 43 -5.35 -18.25 14.65
C GLU A 43 -6.65 -17.52 14.98
N PRO A 44 -6.58 -16.24 15.36
CA PRO A 44 -7.77 -15.39 15.42
C PRO A 44 -8.47 -15.33 14.07
N VAL A 45 -9.80 -15.33 14.08
CA VAL A 45 -10.63 -15.23 12.86
C VAL A 45 -10.32 -14.00 11.99
N SER A 46 -9.75 -12.94 12.58
CA SER A 46 -9.33 -11.73 11.85
C SER A 46 -8.15 -11.94 10.89
N MET A 47 -7.43 -13.05 10.99
CA MET A 47 -6.35 -13.44 10.07
C MET A 47 -6.85 -14.22 8.86
N GLN A 48 -8.15 -14.54 8.81
CA GLN A 48 -8.79 -15.29 7.72
C GLN A 48 -9.34 -14.33 6.65
N GLY A 49 -9.83 -14.89 5.53
CA GLY A 49 -10.58 -14.15 4.51
C GLY A 49 -9.76 -13.74 3.28
N GLN A 50 -8.75 -14.51 2.91
CA GLN A 50 -8.07 -14.44 1.61
C GLN A 50 -8.51 -15.62 0.72
N PRO A 51 -8.29 -15.56 -0.60
CA PRO A 51 -8.48 -16.73 -1.47
C PRO A 51 -7.76 -17.95 -0.89
N PRO A 52 -8.41 -19.14 -0.85
CA PRO A 52 -7.91 -20.27 -0.09
C PRO A 52 -6.87 -21.06 -0.89
N VAL A 53 -5.67 -20.49 -0.95
CA VAL A 53 -4.48 -21.08 -1.58
C VAL A 53 -3.34 -21.19 -0.57
N VAL A 54 -2.70 -22.35 -0.53
CA VAL A 54 -1.46 -22.55 0.22
C VAL A 54 -0.29 -22.35 -0.74
N TRP A 55 0.44 -21.26 -0.54
CA TRP A 55 1.62 -20.93 -1.35
C TRP A 55 2.76 -21.87 -0.94
N ASP A 56 3.32 -22.60 -1.90
CA ASP A 56 4.54 -23.39 -1.70
C ASP A 56 5.77 -22.55 -2.07
N ASN A 57 5.72 -21.90 -3.22
CA ASN A 57 6.75 -20.98 -3.68
C ASN A 57 6.16 -19.89 -4.58
N ALA A 58 6.90 -18.81 -4.75
CA ALA A 58 6.57 -17.74 -5.67
C ALA A 58 7.83 -17.29 -6.39
N SER A 59 7.69 -17.04 -7.69
CA SER A 59 8.80 -16.62 -8.56
C SER A 59 8.34 -15.46 -9.41
N ASP A 60 9.01 -14.32 -9.25
CA ASP A 60 8.74 -13.10 -9.99
C ASP A 60 7.27 -12.62 -9.84
N PHE A 61 6.42 -12.87 -10.83
CA PHE A 61 5.00 -12.50 -10.86
C PHE A 61 4.06 -13.70 -10.80
N GLN A 62 4.57 -14.88 -10.41
CA GLN A 62 3.81 -16.11 -10.30
C GLN A 62 3.83 -16.67 -8.87
N VAL A 63 2.72 -17.29 -8.50
CA VAL A 63 2.55 -18.02 -7.24
C VAL A 63 2.21 -19.46 -7.57
N HIS A 64 2.86 -20.39 -6.88
CA HIS A 64 2.71 -21.82 -7.10
C HIS A 64 2.28 -22.51 -5.80
N ASP A 65 1.38 -23.47 -5.92
CA ASP A 65 1.12 -24.41 -4.84
C ASP A 65 1.91 -25.72 -5.04
N ALA A 66 1.88 -26.60 -4.04
CA ALA A 66 2.57 -27.88 -4.09
C ALA A 66 1.91 -28.92 -5.02
N TRP A 67 0.71 -28.64 -5.53
CA TRP A 67 -0.10 -29.55 -6.36
C TRP A 67 -0.02 -29.20 -7.85
N GLY A 68 0.79 -28.18 -8.18
CA GLY A 68 1.16 -27.70 -9.50
C GLY A 68 0.08 -26.88 -10.19
N ASN A 69 -0.69 -26.15 -9.39
CA ASN A 69 -1.37 -24.96 -9.85
C ASN A 69 -0.40 -23.77 -9.81
N THR A 70 -0.61 -22.81 -10.71
CA THR A 70 0.15 -21.59 -10.86
C THR A 70 -0.79 -20.44 -11.16
N TRP A 71 -0.67 -19.36 -10.38
CA TRP A 71 -1.44 -18.13 -10.56
C TRP A 71 -0.54 -16.99 -11.04
N LEU A 72 -1.11 -16.12 -11.87
CA LEU A 72 -0.59 -14.76 -12.05
C LEU A 72 -0.86 -13.97 -10.77
N ASP A 73 0.18 -13.38 -10.18
CA ASP A 73 0.06 -12.63 -8.94
C ASP A 73 -0.15 -11.13 -9.19
N TRP A 74 -1.38 -10.65 -8.97
CA TRP A 74 -1.73 -9.23 -8.92
C TRP A 74 -1.84 -8.71 -7.49
N SER A 75 -1.55 -9.53 -6.48
CA SER A 75 -1.49 -9.09 -5.08
C SER A 75 -0.13 -8.47 -4.72
N SER A 76 0.96 -8.98 -5.30
CA SER A 76 2.36 -8.70 -4.91
C SER A 76 2.59 -8.73 -3.39
N GLY A 77 1.91 -9.64 -2.70
CA GLY A 77 1.95 -9.72 -1.23
C GLY A 77 1.44 -8.45 -0.54
N VAL A 78 0.45 -7.78 -1.13
CA VAL A 78 -0.01 -6.44 -0.74
C VAL A 78 1.10 -5.39 -0.97
N LEU A 79 1.53 -5.27 -2.23
CA LEU A 79 2.51 -4.26 -2.71
C LEU A 79 3.89 -4.36 -2.05
N ILE A 80 4.28 -5.55 -1.58
CA ILE A 80 5.59 -5.81 -0.98
C ILE A 80 6.62 -6.16 -2.07
N THR A 81 6.24 -7.03 -3.01
CA THR A 81 7.18 -7.61 -3.99
C THR A 81 7.26 -6.79 -5.28
N ASN A 82 7.56 -5.48 -5.17
CA ASN A 82 7.72 -4.60 -6.33
C ASN A 82 8.74 -5.16 -7.34
N SER A 83 9.88 -5.70 -6.87
CA SER A 83 10.92 -6.29 -7.71
C SER A 83 10.69 -7.77 -8.08
N GLY A 84 9.48 -8.29 -7.88
CA GLY A 84 9.15 -9.70 -8.06
C GLY A 84 9.54 -10.59 -6.87
N HIS A 85 8.85 -11.73 -6.74
CA HIS A 85 9.12 -12.74 -5.72
C HIS A 85 10.47 -13.42 -5.96
N GLY A 86 11.23 -13.66 -4.89
CA GLY A 86 12.43 -14.50 -4.95
C GLY A 86 13.52 -13.99 -5.89
N HIS A 87 13.65 -12.67 -6.08
CA HIS A 87 14.63 -12.10 -6.99
C HIS A 87 16.06 -12.60 -6.68
N PRO A 88 16.82 -13.16 -7.64
CA PRO A 88 18.11 -13.81 -7.37
C PRO A 88 19.13 -12.94 -6.64
N GLU A 89 19.23 -11.66 -7.01
CA GLU A 89 20.16 -10.71 -6.35
C GLU A 89 19.80 -10.48 -4.86
N MET A 90 18.51 -10.53 -4.52
CA MET A 90 18.07 -10.40 -3.12
C MET A 90 18.32 -11.69 -2.33
N ILE A 91 18.03 -12.85 -2.92
CA ILE A 91 18.31 -14.16 -2.29
C ILE A 91 19.80 -14.27 -1.95
N GLU A 92 20.66 -13.89 -2.90
CA GLU A 92 22.11 -13.93 -2.71
C GLU A 92 22.57 -12.96 -1.60
N ALA A 93 22.05 -11.72 -1.59
CA ALA A 93 22.37 -10.76 -0.53
C ALA A 93 21.97 -11.27 0.86
N ILE A 94 20.82 -11.93 0.98
CA ILE A 94 20.34 -12.54 2.23
C ILE A 94 21.26 -13.70 2.64
N ARG A 95 21.60 -14.61 1.72
CA ARG A 95 22.50 -15.74 1.98
C ARG A 95 23.86 -15.28 2.50
N GLN A 96 24.48 -14.33 1.80
CA GLN A 96 25.77 -13.76 2.22
C GLN A 96 25.70 -13.11 3.61
N MET A 97 24.56 -12.52 3.98
CA MET A 97 24.39 -11.94 5.30
C MET A 97 24.27 -13.01 6.39
N ILE A 98 23.54 -14.09 6.11
CA ILE A 98 23.36 -15.22 7.04
C ILE A 98 24.66 -16.01 7.23
N ASP A 99 25.49 -16.13 6.18
CA ASP A 99 26.80 -16.80 6.24
C ASP A 99 27.84 -16.04 7.07
N LYS A 100 27.61 -14.75 7.40
CA LYS A 100 28.45 -13.90 8.29
C LYS A 100 27.99 -13.89 9.76
N PRO A 101 27.12 -14.81 10.18
CA PRO A 101 26.20 -14.78 11.33
C PRO A 101 25.79 -13.44 11.99
N LEU A 102 25.82 -12.30 11.31
CA LEU A 102 25.41 -11.00 11.89
C LEU A 102 23.91 -10.78 11.64
N LEU A 103 23.08 -11.34 12.51
CA LEU A 103 21.61 -11.37 12.32
C LEU A 103 20.87 -10.25 13.08
N ALA A 104 21.51 -9.63 14.07
CA ALA A 104 20.93 -8.55 14.86
C ALA A 104 22.03 -7.64 15.44
N THR A 105 21.76 -6.33 15.46
CA THR A 105 22.71 -5.34 15.99
C THR A 105 22.08 -4.33 16.95
N TYR A 106 20.75 -4.30 17.14
CA TYR A 106 20.07 -3.15 17.77
C TYR A 106 20.62 -1.81 17.20
N CYS A 107 20.68 -0.74 17.98
CA CYS A 107 21.18 0.56 17.56
C CYS A 107 22.69 0.61 17.24
N PHE A 108 23.42 -0.51 17.32
CA PHE A 108 24.84 -0.54 16.94
C PHE A 108 25.00 -0.28 15.43
N PRO A 109 26.09 0.39 15.03
CA PRO A 109 26.38 0.64 13.62
C PRO A 109 26.81 -0.64 12.91
N HIS A 110 26.43 -0.76 11.64
CA HIS A 110 27.03 -1.68 10.68
C HIS A 110 27.01 -1.04 9.28
N GLU A 111 27.90 -1.48 8.39
CA GLU A 111 28.09 -0.85 7.07
C GLU A 111 26.81 -0.81 6.25
N GLY A 112 26.04 -1.91 6.27
CA GLY A 112 24.74 -1.99 5.60
C GLY A 112 23.76 -0.91 6.06
N ARG A 113 23.70 -0.60 7.36
CA ARG A 113 22.81 0.45 7.88
C ARG A 113 23.16 1.82 7.33
N ALA A 114 24.46 2.15 7.33
CA ALA A 114 24.95 3.41 6.78
C ALA A 114 24.68 3.49 5.27
N ARG A 115 24.94 2.40 4.54
CA ARG A 115 24.68 2.30 3.10
C ARG A 115 23.20 2.46 2.76
N LEU A 116 22.30 1.75 3.44
CA LEU A 116 20.87 1.84 3.19
C LEU A 116 20.32 3.24 3.51
N ALA A 117 20.72 3.83 4.65
CA ALA A 117 20.32 5.19 4.98
C ALA A 117 20.77 6.19 3.90
N LYS A 118 22.00 6.08 3.42
CA LYS A 118 22.52 6.89 2.32
C LYS A 118 21.73 6.69 1.03
N MET A 119 21.49 5.43 0.64
CA MET A 119 20.74 5.09 -0.57
C MET A 119 19.32 5.66 -0.57
N LEU A 120 18.63 5.60 0.58
CA LEU A 120 17.28 6.15 0.73
C LEU A 120 17.29 7.68 0.65
N ALA A 121 18.23 8.35 1.33
CA ALA A 121 18.37 9.81 1.26
C ALA A 121 18.69 10.29 -0.16
N GLU A 122 19.61 9.62 -0.87
CA GLU A 122 19.99 9.98 -2.25
C GLU A 122 18.86 9.80 -3.27
N ARG A 123 17.82 9.02 -2.93
CA ARG A 123 16.63 8.83 -3.76
C ARG A 123 15.47 9.72 -3.35
N ALA A 124 15.55 10.39 -2.20
CA ALA A 124 14.53 11.33 -1.76
C ALA A 124 14.71 12.70 -2.45
N PRO A 125 13.65 13.53 -2.52
CA PRO A 125 13.78 14.91 -2.97
C PRO A 125 14.85 15.69 -2.19
N ALA A 126 15.43 16.70 -2.84
CA ALA A 126 16.46 17.55 -2.23
C ALA A 126 15.97 18.18 -0.91
N GLY A 127 16.82 18.11 0.12
CA GLY A 127 16.52 18.61 1.47
C GLY A 127 15.95 17.56 2.43
N LEU A 128 15.61 16.36 1.96
CA LEU A 128 15.19 15.23 2.79
C LEU A 128 16.37 14.26 3.06
N ASP A 129 17.36 14.75 3.81
CA ASP A 129 18.67 14.08 3.93
C ASP A 129 18.77 13.12 5.13
N LYS A 130 17.74 13.01 5.98
CA LYS A 130 17.76 12.16 7.18
C LYS A 130 16.80 10.98 7.06
N VAL A 131 17.28 9.82 7.50
CA VAL A 131 16.55 8.54 7.43
C VAL A 131 16.53 7.87 8.79
N PHE A 132 15.34 7.51 9.25
CA PHE A 132 15.14 6.65 10.42
C PHE A 132 14.57 5.30 10.01
N LEU A 133 15.38 4.25 10.10
CA LEU A 133 14.98 2.88 9.77
C LEU A 133 14.23 2.23 10.93
N ILE A 134 13.11 1.57 10.64
CA ILE A 134 12.25 0.81 11.57
C ILE A 134 11.70 -0.45 10.86
N SER A 135 10.70 -1.14 11.41
CA SER A 135 10.30 -2.48 10.93
C SER A 135 9.00 -2.49 10.13
N THR A 136 8.01 -1.69 10.51
CA THR A 136 6.68 -1.67 9.89
C THR A 136 6.26 -0.28 9.41
N GLY A 137 5.35 -0.22 8.42
CA GLY A 137 4.76 1.05 7.99
C GLY A 137 3.99 1.76 9.11
N SER A 138 3.35 1.02 10.03
CA SER A 138 2.68 1.62 11.19
C SER A 138 3.68 2.32 12.13
N GLU A 139 4.87 1.76 12.37
CA GLU A 139 5.92 2.46 13.11
C GLU A 139 6.37 3.74 12.38
N ALA A 140 6.43 3.74 11.04
CA ALA A 140 6.75 4.94 10.27
C ALA A 140 5.70 6.03 10.45
N THR A 141 4.42 5.67 10.35
CA THR A 141 3.29 6.57 10.64
C THR A 141 3.38 7.17 12.05
N GLU A 142 3.56 6.34 13.07
CA GLU A 142 3.68 6.78 14.47
C GLU A 142 4.83 7.79 14.65
N ASN A 143 5.97 7.55 14.00
CA ASN A 143 7.10 8.46 14.05
C ASN A 143 6.83 9.76 13.30
N CYS A 144 6.17 9.73 12.14
CA CYS A 144 5.76 10.94 11.44
C CYS A 144 4.81 11.81 12.27
N ILE A 145 3.81 11.20 12.93
CA ILE A 145 2.89 11.89 13.86
C ILE A 145 3.68 12.53 15.01
N LYS A 146 4.54 11.73 15.66
CA LYS A 146 5.37 12.17 16.78
C LYS A 146 6.29 13.33 16.40
N LEU A 147 6.96 13.24 15.25
CA LEU A 147 7.86 14.28 14.76
C LEU A 147 7.11 15.57 14.43
N ALA A 148 5.98 15.48 13.72
CA ALA A 148 5.20 16.65 13.33
C ALA A 148 4.63 17.41 14.54
N LYS A 149 4.00 16.70 15.48
CA LYS A 149 3.44 17.33 16.69
C LYS A 149 4.53 17.93 17.57
N THR A 150 5.67 17.27 17.72
CA THR A 150 6.79 17.81 18.51
C THR A 150 7.43 19.02 17.82
N TRP A 151 7.68 18.95 16.52
CA TRP A 151 8.22 20.06 15.74
C TRP A 151 7.31 21.29 15.85
N GLY A 152 6.01 21.14 15.59
CA GLY A 152 5.04 22.25 15.68
C GLY A 152 5.02 22.89 17.07
N ARG A 153 5.07 22.06 18.12
CA ARG A 153 5.12 22.54 19.50
C ARG A 153 6.40 23.29 19.85
N GLU A 154 7.55 22.85 19.35
CA GLU A 154 8.83 23.51 19.61
C GLU A 154 9.02 24.78 18.79
N GLN A 155 8.56 24.82 17.55
CA GLN A 155 8.74 25.97 16.66
C GLN A 155 7.71 27.10 16.91
N VAL A 156 6.48 26.74 17.30
CA VAL A 156 5.37 27.72 17.40
C VAL A 156 4.74 27.78 18.78
N GLY A 157 4.61 26.63 19.46
CA GLY A 157 4.06 26.55 20.81
C GLY A 157 3.00 25.45 20.99
N PRO A 158 2.52 25.23 22.22
CA PRO A 158 1.66 24.09 22.57
C PRO A 158 0.34 24.02 21.79
N GLN A 159 -0.14 25.14 21.25
CA GLN A 159 -1.33 25.23 20.41
C GLN A 159 -1.16 24.57 19.03
N LYS A 160 0.06 24.45 18.51
CA LYS A 160 0.32 23.82 17.21
C LYS A 160 0.44 22.32 17.35
N ASN A 161 -0.69 21.67 17.56
CA ASN A 161 -0.79 20.26 17.95
C ASN A 161 -1.84 19.46 17.15
N VAL A 162 -2.59 20.08 16.25
CA VAL A 162 -3.58 19.38 15.43
C VAL A 162 -2.89 18.60 14.31
N PHE A 163 -3.25 17.35 14.12
CA PHE A 163 -2.76 16.47 13.06
C PHE A 163 -3.90 16.12 12.12
N VAL A 164 -3.79 16.58 10.87
CA VAL A 164 -4.86 16.44 9.87
C VAL A 164 -4.55 15.27 8.94
N THR A 165 -5.57 14.49 8.66
CA THR A 165 -5.57 13.36 7.73
C THR A 165 -6.87 13.38 6.94
N PHE A 166 -7.12 12.36 6.13
CA PHE A 166 -8.31 12.30 5.30
C PHE A 166 -9.25 11.15 5.70
N VAL A 167 -10.55 11.35 5.50
CA VAL A 167 -11.57 10.30 5.58
C VAL A 167 -11.16 9.15 4.65
N ASN A 168 -11.38 7.91 5.08
CA ASN A 168 -11.01 6.66 4.39
C ASN A 168 -9.51 6.29 4.33
N THR A 169 -8.59 7.11 4.87
CA THR A 169 -7.16 6.74 4.91
C THR A 169 -6.87 5.48 5.74
N PHE A 170 -5.81 4.75 5.37
CA PHE A 170 -5.26 3.64 6.15
C PHE A 170 -3.77 3.84 6.38
N HIS A 171 -3.40 4.21 7.60
CA HIS A 171 -2.00 4.43 7.98
C HIS A 171 -1.39 3.33 8.86
N GLY A 172 -2.16 2.28 9.18
CA GLY A 172 -1.68 1.18 10.00
C GLY A 172 -2.68 0.60 10.98
N ARG A 173 -2.17 -0.26 11.88
CA ARG A 173 -2.97 -0.97 12.90
C ARG A 173 -2.53 -0.70 14.34
N THR A 174 -1.56 0.18 14.56
CA THR A 174 -1.20 0.67 15.90
C THR A 174 -2.14 1.80 16.33
N MET A 175 -2.21 2.09 17.63
CA MET A 175 -3.17 3.05 18.18
C MET A 175 -3.06 4.45 17.53
N GLY A 176 -1.87 5.03 17.41
CA GLY A 176 -1.70 6.35 16.78
C GLY A 176 -1.97 6.32 15.28
N ALA A 177 -1.51 5.27 14.59
CA ALA A 177 -1.81 5.08 13.17
C ALA A 177 -3.32 4.93 12.89
N GLN A 178 -4.06 4.24 13.76
CA GLN A 178 -5.51 4.12 13.64
C GLN A 178 -6.25 5.39 14.05
N THR A 179 -5.79 6.11 15.07
CA THR A 179 -6.33 7.43 15.42
C THR A 179 -6.20 8.41 14.25
N ALA A 180 -5.06 8.38 13.54
CA ALA A 180 -4.83 9.14 12.31
C ALA A 180 -5.58 8.58 11.08
N GLY A 181 -5.95 7.31 11.06
CA GLY A 181 -6.67 6.71 9.93
C GLY A 181 -8.07 7.28 9.69
N GLY A 182 -8.65 7.04 8.53
CA GLY A 182 -9.92 7.63 8.10
C GLY A 182 -11.16 6.75 8.29
N MET A 183 -11.01 5.57 8.89
CA MET A 183 -12.08 4.56 9.00
C MET A 183 -12.57 4.40 10.44
N ALA A 184 -13.79 4.86 10.72
CA ALA A 184 -14.37 4.84 12.06
C ALA A 184 -14.43 3.43 12.69
N ALA A 185 -14.80 2.41 11.91
CA ALA A 185 -14.89 1.03 12.39
C ALA A 185 -13.56 0.51 12.97
N GLY A 186 -12.43 0.94 12.38
CA GLY A 186 -11.08 0.55 12.81
C GLY A 186 -10.65 1.16 14.16
N LYS A 187 -11.35 2.17 14.65
CA LYS A 187 -11.01 2.91 15.88
C LYS A 187 -11.90 2.57 17.07
N THR A 188 -12.96 1.79 16.87
CA THR A 188 -13.99 1.50 17.89
C THR A 188 -13.44 0.96 19.21
N TRP A 189 -12.35 0.18 19.15
CA TRP A 189 -11.70 -0.41 20.32
C TRP A 189 -10.86 0.59 21.14
N ILE A 190 -10.50 1.75 20.56
CA ILE A 190 -9.69 2.79 21.22
C ILE A 190 -10.55 3.54 22.27
N GLY A 191 -11.85 3.68 22.00
CA GLY A 191 -12.76 4.46 22.85
C GLY A 191 -12.69 5.95 22.50
N ASP A 192 -12.41 6.79 23.50
CA ASP A 192 -12.35 8.24 23.31
C ASP A 192 -11.12 8.62 22.47
N LEU A 193 -11.38 9.24 21.32
CA LEU A 193 -10.33 9.68 20.39
C LEU A 193 -9.81 11.06 20.79
N ASP A 194 -8.50 11.26 20.65
CA ASP A 194 -7.85 12.56 20.86
C ASP A 194 -8.38 13.57 19.84
N PRO A 195 -9.05 14.67 20.27
CA PRO A 195 -9.66 15.64 19.37
C PRO A 195 -8.63 16.43 18.53
N SER A 196 -7.33 16.33 18.86
CA SER A 196 -6.27 16.90 18.03
C SER A 196 -5.98 16.09 16.76
N PHE A 197 -6.63 14.96 16.53
CA PHE A 197 -6.59 14.24 15.25
C PHE A 197 -7.88 14.48 14.48
N VAL A 198 -7.75 15.07 13.29
CA VAL A 198 -8.90 15.47 12.48
C VAL A 198 -8.81 14.85 11.11
N GLN A 199 -9.93 14.31 10.63
CA GLN A 199 -10.07 13.77 9.30
C GLN A 199 -10.96 14.68 8.46
N VAL A 200 -10.47 15.13 7.31
CA VAL A 200 -11.24 15.93 6.34
C VAL A 200 -11.60 15.10 5.10
N PRO A 201 -12.61 15.47 4.29
CA PRO A 201 -12.94 14.74 3.07
C PRO A 201 -11.74 14.61 2.12
N PHE A 202 -11.50 13.40 1.61
CA PHE A 202 -10.51 13.18 0.55
C PHE A 202 -11.09 13.58 -0.81
N PRO A 203 -10.35 14.26 -1.71
CA PRO A 203 -10.90 14.78 -2.96
C PRO A 203 -10.77 13.77 -4.12
N ASP A 204 -11.33 12.57 -4.01
CA ASP A 204 -11.16 11.55 -5.06
C ASP A 204 -12.04 11.75 -6.31
N GLY A 205 -13.06 12.61 -6.26
CA GLY A 205 -13.96 12.89 -7.39
C GLY A 205 -14.96 11.77 -7.69
N PHE A 206 -15.01 10.70 -6.89
CA PHE A 206 -15.97 9.61 -7.02
C PHE A 206 -16.81 9.43 -5.74
N LYS A 207 -16.21 8.97 -4.64
CA LYS A 207 -16.82 8.89 -3.31
C LYS A 207 -17.10 10.28 -2.76
N ASN A 208 -16.16 11.21 -2.92
CA ASN A 208 -16.38 12.63 -2.70
C ASN A 208 -16.24 13.39 -4.03
N GLU A 209 -17.37 13.86 -4.56
CA GLU A 209 -17.43 14.62 -5.81
C GLU A 209 -16.83 16.02 -5.68
N ASN A 210 -16.85 16.60 -4.47
CA ASN A 210 -16.30 17.93 -4.25
C ASN A 210 -14.80 17.85 -4.03
N THR A 211 -14.06 18.21 -5.07
CA THR A 211 -12.59 18.22 -5.09
C THR A 211 -12.00 19.62 -4.95
N ASP A 212 -12.81 20.62 -4.62
CA ASP A 212 -12.35 21.98 -4.36
C ASP A 212 -11.54 22.02 -3.04
N PHE A 213 -10.40 22.71 -3.07
CA PHE A 213 -9.55 22.84 -1.89
C PHE A 213 -10.23 23.61 -0.74
N SER A 214 -11.18 24.51 -1.04
CA SER A 214 -11.95 25.22 -0.02
C SER A 214 -12.73 24.29 0.91
N LEU A 215 -13.08 23.06 0.48
CA LEU A 215 -13.70 22.06 1.35
C LEU A 215 -12.75 21.61 2.48
N PHE A 216 -11.44 21.52 2.21
CA PHE A 216 -10.43 21.23 3.23
C PHE A 216 -10.45 22.31 4.32
N GLU A 217 -10.38 23.57 3.90
CA GLU A 217 -10.32 24.73 4.79
C GLU A 217 -11.62 24.91 5.57
N SER A 218 -12.77 24.78 4.90
CA SER A 218 -14.07 24.90 5.55
C SER A 218 -14.30 23.78 6.56
N THR A 219 -13.88 22.55 6.26
CA THR A 219 -14.01 21.42 7.21
C THR A 219 -13.22 21.68 8.49
N LEU A 220 -12.00 22.23 8.39
CA LEU A 220 -11.22 22.60 9.57
C LEU A 220 -11.89 23.73 10.35
N ALA A 221 -12.38 24.76 9.65
CA ALA A 221 -13.08 25.89 10.27
C ALA A 221 -14.37 25.45 11.00
N ASP A 222 -15.16 24.56 10.39
CA ASP A 222 -16.38 24.00 10.96
C ASP A 222 -16.10 23.13 12.19
N ALA A 223 -14.93 22.49 12.24
CA ALA A 223 -14.42 21.78 13.42
C ALA A 223 -13.82 22.73 14.48
N GLY A 224 -13.82 24.05 14.24
CA GLY A 224 -13.28 25.05 15.16
C GLY A 224 -11.75 25.10 15.22
N ILE A 225 -11.08 24.60 14.18
CA ILE A 225 -9.61 24.50 14.11
C ILE A 225 -9.06 25.63 13.26
N ALA A 226 -8.20 26.47 13.85
CA ALA A 226 -7.45 27.45 13.09
C ALA A 226 -6.26 26.79 12.37
N ALA A 227 -5.94 27.24 11.16
CA ALA A 227 -4.78 26.75 10.41
C ALA A 227 -3.46 26.83 11.22
N ALA A 228 -3.33 27.86 12.06
CA ALA A 228 -2.17 28.04 12.94
C ALA A 228 -1.98 26.90 13.96
N GLU A 229 -3.05 26.17 14.32
CA GLU A 229 -3.02 25.05 15.26
C GLU A 229 -2.57 23.73 14.61
N VAL A 230 -2.54 23.65 13.28
CA VAL A 230 -2.17 22.42 12.56
C VAL A 230 -0.66 22.22 12.55
N ALA A 231 -0.20 21.14 13.18
CA ALA A 231 1.20 20.73 13.24
C ALA A 231 1.64 19.96 11.99
N GLY A 232 0.75 19.16 11.41
CA GLY A 232 1.04 18.44 10.18
C GLY A 232 -0.21 17.92 9.49
N VAL A 233 -0.08 17.70 8.18
CA VAL A 233 -1.07 17.06 7.34
C VAL A 233 -0.45 15.83 6.70
N MET A 234 -1.07 14.67 6.88
CA MET A 234 -0.62 13.41 6.27
C MET A 234 -1.63 12.92 5.22
N SER A 235 -1.13 12.55 4.05
CA SER A 235 -1.91 11.90 2.99
C SER A 235 -1.16 10.71 2.42
N GLU A 236 -1.90 9.69 1.98
CA GLU A 236 -1.36 8.69 1.04
C GLU A 236 -1.32 9.33 -0.36
N THR A 237 -0.35 9.01 -1.22
CA THR A 237 -0.41 9.47 -2.63
C THR A 237 -1.71 9.07 -3.30
N TYR A 238 -2.15 7.85 -3.03
CA TYR A 238 -3.51 7.39 -3.31
C TYR A 238 -3.99 6.60 -2.10
N GLN A 239 -5.26 6.73 -1.74
CA GLN A 239 -5.78 5.99 -0.59
C GLN A 239 -5.91 4.52 -0.95
N GLY A 240 -5.13 3.62 -0.33
CA GLY A 240 -5.08 2.22 -0.75
C GLY A 240 -6.33 1.38 -0.49
N VAL A 241 -7.39 1.97 0.09
CA VAL A 241 -8.75 1.41 0.15
C VAL A 241 -9.48 1.50 -1.19
N GLY A 242 -8.96 2.29 -2.13
CA GLY A 242 -9.34 2.31 -3.54
C GLY A 242 -8.12 2.65 -4.40
N PRO A 243 -8.29 2.85 -5.71
CA PRO A 243 -7.29 3.51 -6.55
C PRO A 243 -7.53 5.03 -6.54
N ASP A 244 -7.70 5.61 -5.36
CA ASP A 244 -8.24 6.96 -5.16
C ASP A 244 -7.11 7.99 -5.07
N PHE A 245 -6.85 8.69 -6.17
CA PHE A 245 -5.89 9.79 -6.27
C PHE A 245 -6.59 11.14 -6.08
N MET A 246 -5.89 12.11 -5.48
CA MET A 246 -6.32 13.52 -5.49
C MET A 246 -5.94 14.22 -6.81
N PRO A 247 -6.64 15.29 -7.22
CA PRO A 247 -6.20 16.17 -8.30
C PRO A 247 -4.85 16.80 -8.01
N THR A 248 -4.06 17.01 -9.07
CA THR A 248 -2.74 17.64 -8.97
C THR A 248 -2.83 19.05 -8.37
N GLU A 249 -3.82 19.84 -8.80
CA GLU A 249 -4.05 21.19 -8.32
C GLU A 249 -4.42 21.20 -6.83
N TYR A 250 -5.13 20.19 -6.34
CA TYR A 250 -5.44 20.05 -4.91
C TYR A 250 -4.17 19.80 -4.10
N ALA A 251 -3.33 18.87 -4.54
CA ALA A 251 -2.07 18.54 -3.88
C ALA A 251 -1.11 19.75 -3.80
N GLN A 252 -1.06 20.55 -4.87
CA GLN A 252 -0.28 21.79 -4.92
C GLN A 252 -0.83 22.87 -3.97
N GLN A 253 -2.15 23.03 -3.91
CA GLN A 253 -2.80 23.93 -2.94
C GLN A 253 -2.56 23.47 -1.51
N LEU A 254 -2.62 22.15 -1.24
CA LEU A 254 -2.31 21.58 0.07
C LEU A 254 -0.88 21.87 0.51
N ARG A 255 0.11 21.68 -0.38
CA ARG A 255 1.51 22.03 -0.12
C ARG A 255 1.65 23.51 0.21
N LYS A 256 1.09 24.39 -0.63
CA LYS A 256 1.11 25.84 -0.40
C LYS A 256 0.48 26.21 0.94
N TRP A 257 -0.67 25.63 1.27
CA TRP A 257 -1.38 25.88 2.52
C TRP A 257 -0.55 25.44 3.74
N CYS A 258 0.13 24.29 3.65
CA CYS A 258 1.06 23.84 4.70
C CYS A 258 2.22 24.82 4.90
N ASP A 259 2.78 25.37 3.81
CA ASP A 259 3.83 26.37 3.87
C ASP A 259 3.34 27.67 4.53
N ASP A 260 2.17 28.17 4.11
CA ASP A 260 1.60 29.42 4.58
C ASP A 260 1.25 29.38 6.09
N CYS A 261 0.75 28.24 6.59
CA CYS A 261 0.40 28.09 8.00
C CYS A 261 1.50 27.45 8.86
N GLY A 262 2.62 27.06 8.25
CA GLY A 262 3.74 26.38 8.93
C GLY A 262 3.39 24.98 9.45
N ALA A 263 2.54 24.23 8.75
CA ALA A 263 2.32 22.81 9.04
C ALA A 263 3.29 21.94 8.23
N LEU A 264 3.69 20.78 8.76
CA LEU A 264 4.46 19.81 7.97
C LEU A 264 3.55 19.03 7.03
N LEU A 265 3.91 18.94 5.75
CA LEU A 265 3.27 18.02 4.81
C LEU A 265 3.96 16.66 4.87
N ILE A 266 3.17 15.60 4.99
CA ILE A 266 3.67 14.24 5.12
C ILE A 266 3.00 13.38 4.06
N PHE A 267 3.80 12.62 3.31
CA PHE A 267 3.27 11.62 2.42
C PHE A 267 3.54 10.22 2.95
N ASP A 268 2.46 9.46 3.16
CA ASP A 268 2.50 8.03 3.40
C ASP A 268 2.70 7.32 2.06
N GLU A 269 3.97 7.03 1.77
CA GLU A 269 4.44 6.31 0.58
C GLU A 269 4.59 4.81 0.85
N VAL A 270 4.03 4.29 1.95
CA VAL A 270 4.15 2.86 2.31
C VAL A 270 3.65 1.97 1.18
N GLN A 271 2.64 2.40 0.41
CA GLN A 271 2.12 1.66 -0.75
C GLN A 271 2.59 2.18 -2.10
N SER A 272 2.72 3.51 -2.24
CA SER A 272 2.97 4.17 -3.53
C SER A 272 4.44 4.32 -3.90
N GLY A 273 5.34 4.17 -2.92
CA GLY A 273 6.77 4.39 -3.12
C GLY A 273 7.45 3.27 -3.90
N PHE A 274 8.74 3.47 -4.14
CA PHE A 274 9.64 2.49 -4.76
C PHE A 274 9.17 2.04 -6.15
N GLY A 275 8.72 3.00 -6.97
CA GLY A 275 8.37 2.74 -8.37
C GLY A 275 6.94 2.31 -8.63
N ARG A 276 6.14 2.03 -7.59
CA ARG A 276 4.81 1.41 -7.73
C ARG A 276 3.89 2.16 -8.69
N THR A 277 3.91 3.49 -8.62
CA THR A 277 3.04 4.35 -9.42
C THR A 277 3.67 4.83 -10.74
N GLY A 278 4.83 4.30 -11.13
CA GLY A 278 5.57 4.73 -12.33
C GLY A 278 6.49 5.94 -12.11
N THR A 279 6.56 6.45 -10.89
CA THR A 279 7.56 7.40 -10.39
C THR A 279 8.25 6.79 -9.18
N TYR A 280 9.41 7.31 -8.77
CA TYR A 280 10.11 6.71 -7.63
C TYR A 280 9.28 6.89 -6.35
N TRP A 281 8.73 8.10 -6.18
CA TRP A 281 7.75 8.43 -5.16
C TRP A 281 6.44 8.84 -5.80
N GLY A 282 5.32 8.39 -5.23
CA GLY A 282 4.00 8.69 -5.75
C GLY A 282 3.65 10.18 -5.79
N PHE A 283 4.08 10.96 -4.81
CA PHE A 283 3.79 12.40 -4.78
C PHE A 283 4.45 13.19 -5.92
N GLU A 284 5.42 12.61 -6.64
CA GLU A 284 6.07 13.25 -7.80
C GLU A 284 5.07 13.55 -8.92
N HIS A 285 3.99 12.76 -9.03
CA HIS A 285 2.89 13.02 -9.97
C HIS A 285 2.20 14.37 -9.73
N TYR A 286 2.35 14.94 -8.53
CA TYR A 286 1.74 16.20 -8.12
C TYR A 286 2.68 17.40 -8.26
N GLY A 287 3.97 17.16 -8.53
CA GLY A 287 4.97 18.22 -8.61
C GLY A 287 5.22 18.94 -7.28
N ILE A 288 5.10 18.23 -6.16
CA ILE A 288 5.33 18.76 -4.81
C ILE A 288 6.42 17.98 -4.07
N THR A 289 6.91 18.54 -2.96
CA THR A 289 7.85 17.87 -2.05
C THR A 289 7.30 17.90 -0.63
N PRO A 290 7.15 16.74 0.05
CA PRO A 290 6.75 16.69 1.45
C PRO A 290 7.91 17.04 2.39
N ASP A 291 7.60 17.29 3.65
CA ASP A 291 8.59 17.47 4.72
C ASP A 291 9.05 16.13 5.32
N LEU A 292 8.17 15.12 5.31
CA LEU A 292 8.42 13.75 5.75
C LEU A 292 7.80 12.74 4.78
N ILE A 293 8.45 11.60 4.62
CA ILE A 293 7.98 10.44 3.86
C ILE A 293 7.92 9.24 4.80
N ALA A 294 6.76 8.60 4.92
CA ALA A 294 6.64 7.30 5.56
C ALA A 294 6.80 6.18 4.52
N CYS A 295 7.73 5.27 4.74
CA CYS A 295 8.09 4.20 3.81
C CYS A 295 7.80 2.83 4.43
N GLY A 296 7.54 1.82 3.59
CA GLY A 296 7.39 0.43 4.00
C GLY A 296 7.30 -0.49 2.77
N LYS A 297 6.71 -1.67 2.95
CA LYS A 297 6.39 -2.64 1.87
C LYS A 297 7.52 -2.79 0.83
N GLY A 298 7.36 -2.18 -0.35
CA GLY A 298 8.30 -2.22 -1.47
C GLY A 298 9.71 -1.73 -1.19
N ILE A 299 10.00 -1.15 -0.01
CA ILE A 299 11.35 -0.76 0.42
C ILE A 299 12.33 -1.95 0.46
N SER A 300 11.86 -3.13 0.88
CA SER A 300 12.73 -4.29 1.10
C SER A 300 12.52 -5.43 0.11
N GLY A 301 11.37 -5.43 -0.59
CA GLY A 301 10.94 -6.49 -1.49
C GLY A 301 10.55 -7.81 -0.80
N ALA A 302 10.78 -7.99 0.50
CA ALA A 302 10.52 -9.25 1.19
C ALA A 302 10.45 -9.14 2.73
N LEU A 303 11.48 -8.58 3.36
CA LEU A 303 11.67 -8.66 4.81
C LEU A 303 11.13 -7.44 5.57
N PRO A 304 10.74 -7.55 6.86
CA PRO A 304 10.24 -6.42 7.64
C PRO A 304 11.27 -5.29 7.71
N LEU A 305 10.98 -4.18 7.04
CA LEU A 305 11.74 -2.95 7.07
C LEU A 305 10.83 -1.80 6.63
N SER A 306 11.00 -0.66 7.26
CA SER A 306 10.35 0.60 6.93
C SER A 306 11.28 1.75 7.25
N ALA A 307 10.89 2.96 6.86
CA ALA A 307 11.68 4.15 7.16
C ALA A 307 10.80 5.38 7.30
N VAL A 308 11.30 6.37 8.02
CA VAL A 308 10.90 7.78 7.86
C VAL A 308 12.06 8.51 7.20
N ILE A 309 11.79 9.21 6.09
CA ILE A 309 12.75 10.07 5.41
C ILE A 309 12.29 11.52 5.58
N GLY A 310 13.18 12.45 5.89
CA GLY A 310 12.74 13.80 6.25
C GLY A 310 13.83 14.85 6.32
N ARG A 311 13.38 16.09 6.50
CA ARG A 311 14.22 17.27 6.75
C ARG A 311 15.04 17.10 8.04
N GLY A 312 16.27 17.62 8.04
CA GLY A 312 17.16 17.55 9.20
C GLY A 312 16.61 18.22 10.45
N ASP A 313 16.00 19.40 10.33
CA ASP A 313 15.44 20.16 11.46
C ASP A 313 14.21 19.49 12.11
N VAL A 314 13.56 18.58 11.38
CA VAL A 314 12.46 17.76 11.90
C VAL A 314 13.00 16.43 12.46
N MET A 315 13.89 15.76 11.73
CA MET A 315 14.38 14.42 12.10
C MET A 315 15.37 14.43 13.28
N ASP A 316 16.07 15.53 13.51
CA ASP A 316 17.08 15.67 14.58
C ASP A 316 16.52 16.28 15.89
N LEU A 317 15.20 16.37 16.06
CA LEU A 317 14.56 16.98 17.25
C LEU A 317 14.95 16.29 18.56
N TYR A 318 15.09 14.97 18.53
CA TYR A 318 15.32 14.20 19.74
C TYR A 318 16.79 13.86 19.96
N SER A 319 17.20 13.81 21.24
CA SER A 319 18.56 13.45 21.63
C SER A 319 18.92 11.99 21.27
N PRO A 320 20.22 11.65 21.16
CA PRO A 320 20.66 10.29 20.85
C PRO A 320 20.02 9.23 21.76
N GLY A 321 19.50 8.14 21.17
CA GLY A 321 18.91 7.01 21.89
C GLY A 321 17.42 7.13 22.23
N SER A 322 16.76 8.23 21.88
CA SER A 322 15.33 8.50 22.16
C SER A 322 14.36 8.00 21.07
N MET A 323 14.85 7.83 19.84
CA MET A 323 14.12 7.23 18.72
C MET A 323 14.81 5.92 18.35
N THR A 324 14.31 4.81 18.88
CA THR A 324 14.87 3.47 18.65
C THR A 324 13.75 2.46 18.43
N SER A 325 14.07 1.34 17.77
CA SER A 325 13.23 0.14 17.70
C SER A 325 14.15 -1.06 17.84
N THR A 326 13.70 -2.13 18.49
CA THR A 326 14.57 -3.29 18.80
C THR A 326 15.08 -3.98 17.53
N HIS A 327 14.23 -4.06 16.51
CA HIS A 327 14.54 -4.69 15.23
C HIS A 327 14.89 -3.69 14.13
N SER A 328 15.02 -2.38 14.45
CA SER A 328 15.38 -1.38 13.45
C SER A 328 16.70 -1.71 12.77
N ALA A 329 16.70 -1.59 11.45
CA ALA A 329 17.87 -1.87 10.62
C ALA A 329 18.49 -3.26 10.90
N SER A 330 17.67 -4.29 11.11
CA SER A 330 18.15 -5.68 11.17
C SER A 330 19.05 -5.98 9.95
N PRO A 331 20.29 -6.47 10.12
CA PRO A 331 21.23 -6.63 9.02
C PRO A 331 20.70 -7.45 7.84
N VAL A 332 19.90 -8.49 8.12
CA VAL A 332 19.30 -9.34 7.08
C VAL A 332 18.25 -8.59 6.28
N ALA A 333 17.37 -7.83 6.94
CA ALA A 333 16.38 -6.99 6.26
C ALA A 333 17.05 -5.85 5.47
N VAL A 334 18.14 -5.28 6.01
CA VAL A 334 18.95 -4.26 5.35
C VAL A 334 19.63 -4.80 4.09
N ALA A 335 20.18 -6.01 4.13
CA ALA A 335 20.78 -6.65 2.97
C ALA A 335 19.74 -6.87 1.85
N SER A 336 18.55 -7.36 2.21
CA SER A 336 17.41 -7.49 1.28
C SER A 336 17.02 -6.14 0.66
N ALA A 337 16.91 -5.10 1.49
CA ALA A 337 16.52 -3.77 1.02
C ALA A 337 17.55 -3.14 0.07
N ILE A 338 18.85 -3.23 0.39
CA ILE A 338 19.89 -2.74 -0.51
C ILE A 338 19.80 -3.43 -1.87
N ALA A 339 19.71 -4.76 -1.90
CA ALA A 339 19.60 -5.52 -3.15
C ALA A 339 18.32 -5.17 -3.93
N ASN A 340 17.19 -5.02 -3.23
CA ASN A 340 15.92 -4.60 -3.85
C ASN A 340 16.02 -3.22 -4.51
N LEU A 341 16.59 -2.22 -3.83
CA LEU A 341 16.78 -0.88 -4.39
C LEU A 341 17.72 -0.89 -5.59
N GLU A 342 18.78 -1.72 -5.56
CA GLU A 342 19.68 -1.89 -6.70
C GLU A 342 18.98 -2.53 -7.90
N VAL A 343 18.12 -3.52 -7.67
CA VAL A 343 17.32 -4.17 -8.71
C VAL A 343 16.35 -3.18 -9.35
N ILE A 344 15.65 -2.38 -8.54
CA ILE A 344 14.73 -1.34 -9.02
C ILE A 344 15.43 -0.41 -10.01
N ASP A 345 16.63 0.05 -9.68
CA ASP A 345 17.38 0.98 -10.53
C ASP A 345 17.99 0.28 -11.75
N LYS A 346 18.72 -0.82 -11.53
CA LYS A 346 19.46 -1.55 -12.57
C LYS A 346 18.54 -2.08 -13.67
N GLN A 347 17.33 -2.50 -13.32
CA GLN A 347 16.34 -3.03 -14.26
C GLN A 347 15.34 -1.97 -14.73
N ASN A 348 15.51 -0.71 -14.34
CA ASN A 348 14.62 0.40 -14.68
C ASN A 348 13.15 0.11 -14.35
N LEU A 349 12.87 -0.51 -13.19
CA LEU A 349 11.52 -0.97 -12.83
C LEU A 349 10.53 0.19 -12.70
N VAL A 350 10.99 1.38 -12.29
CA VAL A 350 10.15 2.59 -12.26
C VAL A 350 9.67 2.96 -13.67
N GLN A 351 10.57 2.96 -14.65
CA GLN A 351 10.23 3.26 -16.05
C GLN A 351 9.36 2.16 -16.67
N ASN A 352 9.62 0.89 -16.32
CA ASN A 352 8.77 -0.21 -16.75
C ASN A 352 7.35 -0.04 -16.21
N ALA A 353 7.21 0.29 -14.92
CA ALA A 353 5.92 0.55 -14.30
C ALA A 353 5.19 1.74 -14.94
N ALA A 354 5.90 2.81 -15.30
CA ALA A 354 5.32 3.94 -16.04
C ALA A 354 4.79 3.52 -17.42
N THR A 355 5.52 2.64 -18.11
CA THR A 355 5.18 2.19 -19.47
C THR A 355 4.01 1.21 -19.44
N LEU A 356 4.09 0.16 -18.62
CA LEU A 356 3.03 -0.84 -18.48
C LEU A 356 1.81 -0.30 -17.74
N GLY A 357 1.98 0.73 -16.90
CA GLY A 357 0.86 1.38 -16.24
C GLY A 357 -0.12 2.04 -17.21
N GLN A 358 0.32 2.46 -18.40
CA GLN A 358 -0.57 2.94 -19.46
C GLN A 358 -1.44 1.81 -20.01
N VAL A 359 -0.88 0.61 -20.14
CA VAL A 359 -1.58 -0.59 -20.57
C VAL A 359 -2.62 -1.00 -19.54
N LEU A 360 -2.21 -1.08 -18.27
CA LEU A 360 -3.10 -1.39 -17.17
C LEU A 360 -4.26 -0.39 -17.11
N ALA A 361 -3.98 0.91 -17.17
CA ALA A 361 -5.01 1.95 -17.15
C ALA A 361 -6.01 1.81 -18.31
N ALA A 362 -5.53 1.59 -19.54
CA ALA A 362 -6.39 1.40 -20.71
C ALA A 362 -7.25 0.13 -20.57
N GLY A 363 -6.67 -1.00 -20.15
CA GLY A 363 -7.42 -2.24 -19.98
C GLY A 363 -8.49 -2.14 -18.89
N LEU A 364 -8.21 -1.46 -17.76
CA LEU A 364 -9.23 -1.24 -16.73
C LEU A 364 -10.34 -0.30 -17.19
N ASP A 365 -10.04 0.73 -17.99
CA ASP A 365 -11.04 1.61 -18.59
C ASP A 365 -11.95 0.84 -19.56
N GLU A 366 -11.37 0.01 -20.44
CA GLU A 366 -12.13 -0.87 -21.34
C GLU A 366 -13.06 -1.82 -20.57
N ILE A 367 -12.55 -2.47 -19.52
CA ILE A 367 -13.36 -3.33 -18.64
C ILE A 367 -14.49 -2.53 -18.00
N GLN A 368 -14.21 -1.34 -17.46
CA GLN A 368 -15.21 -0.49 -16.83
C GLN A 368 -16.37 -0.16 -17.78
N GLN A 369 -16.04 0.16 -19.04
CA GLN A 369 -17.00 0.56 -20.07
C GLN A 369 -17.99 -0.56 -20.46
N THR A 370 -17.67 -1.83 -20.17
CA THR A 370 -18.61 -2.94 -20.41
C THR A 370 -19.83 -2.90 -19.48
N CYS A 371 -19.68 -2.38 -18.26
CA CYS A 371 -20.75 -2.36 -17.25
C CYS A 371 -20.62 -1.15 -16.28
N PRO A 372 -20.64 0.09 -16.80
CA PRO A 372 -20.33 1.30 -16.01
C PRO A 372 -21.30 1.56 -14.86
N GLN A 373 -22.52 1.01 -14.92
CA GLN A 373 -23.50 1.08 -13.85
C GLN A 373 -23.10 0.29 -12.58
N ARG A 374 -22.24 -0.72 -12.70
CA ARG A 374 -21.75 -1.55 -11.58
C ARG A 374 -20.24 -1.39 -11.35
N LEU A 375 -19.47 -1.16 -12.40
CA LEU A 375 -18.05 -0.83 -12.34
C LEU A 375 -17.90 0.67 -12.16
N GLY A 376 -18.19 1.17 -10.95
CA GLY A 376 -18.42 2.59 -10.70
C GLY A 376 -17.19 3.48 -10.91
N CYS A 377 -16.01 2.98 -10.58
CA CYS A 377 -14.75 3.71 -10.76
C CYS A 377 -13.60 2.73 -10.97
N ALA A 378 -12.97 2.78 -12.15
CA ALA A 378 -11.73 2.08 -12.43
C ALA A 378 -10.60 3.09 -12.64
N ARG A 379 -9.48 2.91 -11.94
CA ARG A 379 -8.31 3.79 -12.06
C ARG A 379 -7.04 2.99 -11.90
N ALA A 380 -6.00 3.38 -12.62
CA ALA A 380 -4.65 2.90 -12.43
C ALA A 380 -3.63 4.02 -12.68
N ARG A 381 -2.47 3.90 -12.04
CA ARG A 381 -1.29 4.73 -12.30
C ARG A 381 -0.06 3.91 -11.96
N GLY A 382 0.85 3.75 -12.92
CA GLY A 382 1.90 2.74 -12.81
C GLY A 382 1.33 1.33 -12.72
N MET A 383 1.96 0.47 -11.94
CA MET A 383 1.51 -0.91 -11.71
C MET A 383 0.66 -1.02 -10.45
N VAL A 384 -0.22 -0.05 -10.23
CA VAL A 384 -1.29 -0.13 -9.23
C VAL A 384 -2.57 0.42 -9.80
N GLY A 385 -3.67 -0.25 -9.50
CA GLY A 385 -5.01 0.20 -9.82
C GLY A 385 -6.07 -0.52 -9.01
N GLY A 386 -7.30 -0.36 -9.45
CA GLY A 386 -8.43 -1.07 -8.89
C GLY A 386 -9.74 -0.70 -9.56
N ILE A 387 -10.79 -1.43 -9.20
CA ILE A 387 -12.16 -1.21 -9.65
C ILE A 387 -13.06 -1.20 -8.43
N GLN A 388 -13.82 -0.12 -8.25
CA GLN A 388 -14.83 0.03 -7.20
C GLN A 388 -16.17 -0.48 -7.71
N ILE A 389 -16.67 -1.56 -7.11
CA ILE A 389 -17.91 -2.20 -7.51
C ILE A 389 -19.08 -1.59 -6.73
N VAL A 390 -20.13 -1.20 -7.44
CA VAL A 390 -21.27 -0.47 -6.85
C VAL A 390 -22.59 -1.11 -7.23
N LYS A 391 -23.62 -0.83 -6.42
CA LYS A 391 -24.99 -1.19 -6.78
C LYS A 391 -25.40 -0.41 -8.05
N PRO A 392 -26.12 -1.04 -8.99
CA PRO A 392 -26.42 -0.47 -10.30
C PRO A 392 -26.91 0.99 -10.26
N GLY A 393 -26.20 1.87 -10.95
CA GLY A 393 -26.59 3.29 -11.11
C GLY A 393 -26.41 4.15 -9.84
N THR A 394 -25.67 3.66 -8.85
CA THR A 394 -25.39 4.36 -7.60
C THR A 394 -23.89 4.45 -7.32
N ARG A 395 -23.50 5.06 -6.19
CA ARG A 395 -22.15 4.95 -5.61
C ARG A 395 -22.10 4.11 -4.34
N THR A 396 -23.18 3.37 -4.07
CA THR A 396 -23.26 2.50 -2.89
C THR A 396 -22.37 1.28 -3.13
N PRO A 397 -21.41 0.99 -2.24
CA PRO A 397 -20.54 -0.19 -2.30
C PRO A 397 -21.32 -1.50 -2.53
N ASP A 398 -20.80 -2.38 -3.40
CA ASP A 398 -21.32 -3.73 -3.62
C ASP A 398 -20.25 -4.81 -3.37
N PRO A 399 -20.00 -5.13 -2.08
CA PRO A 399 -18.94 -6.07 -1.71
C PRO A 399 -19.20 -7.51 -2.13
N ASP A 400 -20.46 -7.91 -2.25
CA ASP A 400 -20.79 -9.29 -2.64
C ASP A 400 -20.39 -9.53 -4.11
N THR A 401 -20.70 -8.58 -4.99
CA THR A 401 -20.26 -8.64 -6.39
C THR A 401 -18.74 -8.54 -6.50
N ALA A 402 -18.09 -7.66 -5.74
CA ALA A 402 -16.62 -7.57 -5.71
C ALA A 402 -15.98 -8.89 -5.28
N PHE A 403 -16.55 -9.56 -4.27
CA PHE A 403 -16.11 -10.86 -3.80
C PHE A 403 -16.26 -11.94 -4.88
N LEU A 404 -17.41 -12.01 -5.57
CA LEU A 404 -17.65 -12.99 -6.63
C LEU A 404 -16.69 -12.82 -7.81
N ILE A 405 -16.39 -11.59 -8.23
CA ILE A 405 -15.39 -11.32 -9.27
C ILE A 405 -14.01 -11.79 -8.81
N ASN A 406 -13.62 -11.48 -7.57
CA ASN A 406 -12.32 -11.86 -7.03
C ASN A 406 -12.15 -13.39 -6.92
N GLU A 407 -13.16 -14.09 -6.40
CA GLU A 407 -13.18 -15.56 -6.31
C GLU A 407 -13.14 -16.22 -7.69
N SER A 408 -13.86 -15.68 -8.66
CA SER A 408 -13.87 -16.17 -10.04
C SER A 408 -12.53 -15.95 -10.74
N CYS A 409 -11.86 -14.81 -10.51
CA CYS A 409 -10.49 -14.59 -10.97
C CYS A 409 -9.53 -15.63 -10.38
N PHE A 410 -9.65 -15.91 -9.08
CA PHE A 410 -8.85 -16.93 -8.40
C PHE A 410 -9.05 -18.32 -9.02
N HIS A 411 -10.31 -18.70 -9.31
CA HIS A 411 -10.63 -19.96 -9.98
C HIS A 411 -10.05 -20.07 -11.39
N LYS A 412 -9.92 -18.94 -12.09
CA LYS A 412 -9.26 -18.86 -13.38
C LYS A 412 -7.75 -18.63 -13.26
N GLY A 413 -7.11 -18.72 -12.09
CA GLY A 413 -5.65 -18.60 -12.01
C GLY A 413 -5.11 -17.16 -12.00
N LEU A 414 -5.95 -16.15 -11.74
CA LEU A 414 -5.53 -14.78 -11.47
C LEU A 414 -5.69 -14.47 -9.99
N LEU A 415 -4.58 -14.32 -9.27
CA LEU A 415 -4.58 -14.14 -7.83
C LEU A 415 -4.53 -12.65 -7.46
N MET A 416 -5.53 -12.22 -6.71
CA MET A 416 -5.58 -10.94 -6.02
C MET A 416 -5.84 -11.22 -4.54
N PHE A 417 -5.55 -10.25 -3.68
CA PHE A 417 -6.02 -10.35 -2.30
C PHE A 417 -7.54 -10.08 -2.25
N ALA A 418 -8.19 -10.42 -1.14
CA ALA A 418 -9.63 -10.23 -1.00
C ALA A 418 -10.06 -8.75 -1.15
N PRO A 419 -11.27 -8.45 -1.67
CA PRO A 419 -11.71 -7.07 -1.87
C PRO A 419 -11.50 -6.17 -0.64
N VAL A 420 -10.99 -4.98 -0.88
CA VAL A 420 -10.80 -3.90 0.11
C VAL A 420 -11.84 -2.81 -0.11
N GLY A 421 -11.65 -1.63 0.46
CA GLY A 421 -12.62 -0.55 0.42
C GLY A 421 -13.36 -0.43 1.74
N ILE A 422 -14.05 0.70 1.89
CA ILE A 422 -14.78 1.04 3.11
C ILE A 422 -15.99 0.11 3.32
N GLY A 423 -16.56 -0.38 2.23
CA GLY A 423 -17.64 -1.36 2.20
C GLY A 423 -17.20 -2.73 1.72
N GLY A 424 -15.92 -2.95 1.36
CA GLY A 424 -15.42 -4.20 0.76
C GLY A 424 -15.62 -4.28 -0.76
N GLU A 425 -15.80 -3.13 -1.41
CA GLU A 425 -16.18 -3.03 -2.83
C GLU A 425 -15.04 -2.96 -3.83
N CYS A 426 -13.80 -2.76 -3.39
CA CYS A 426 -12.69 -2.49 -4.28
C CYS A 426 -11.88 -3.76 -4.56
N ILE A 427 -11.88 -4.16 -5.82
CA ILE A 427 -10.90 -5.10 -6.36
C ILE A 427 -9.64 -4.30 -6.63
N LYS A 428 -8.56 -4.58 -5.90
CA LYS A 428 -7.29 -3.86 -6.09
C LYS A 428 -6.32 -4.72 -6.89
N ILE A 429 -5.55 -4.03 -7.71
CA ILE A 429 -4.68 -4.62 -8.71
C ILE A 429 -3.29 -4.05 -8.49
N SER A 430 -2.33 -4.94 -8.29
CA SER A 430 -0.94 -4.58 -7.97
C SER A 430 0.05 -5.67 -8.43
N PRO A 431 0.14 -5.97 -9.73
CA PRO A 431 1.17 -6.87 -10.26
C PRO A 431 2.58 -6.40 -9.91
N PRO A 432 3.57 -7.28 -9.67
CA PRO A 432 4.97 -6.89 -9.56
C PRO A 432 5.44 -6.00 -10.72
N LEU A 433 6.42 -5.11 -10.47
CA LEU A 433 6.88 -4.17 -11.49
C LEU A 433 7.69 -4.86 -12.60
N THR A 434 8.06 -6.11 -12.38
CA THR A 434 8.75 -7.02 -13.29
C THR A 434 7.81 -7.79 -14.22
N THR A 435 6.48 -7.75 -13.98
CA THR A 435 5.50 -8.46 -14.81
C THR A 435 5.67 -8.08 -16.29
N PRO A 436 5.89 -9.05 -17.20
CA PRO A 436 6.04 -8.76 -18.61
C PRO A 436 4.70 -8.38 -19.22
N ARG A 437 4.75 -7.60 -20.31
CA ARG A 437 3.57 -7.11 -21.03
C ARG A 437 2.56 -8.23 -21.34
N SER A 438 3.03 -9.35 -21.86
CA SER A 438 2.18 -10.49 -22.22
C SER A 438 1.46 -11.13 -21.02
N ALA A 439 2.08 -11.15 -19.84
CA ALA A 439 1.43 -11.63 -18.62
C ALA A 439 0.40 -10.61 -18.08
N LEU A 440 0.69 -9.31 -18.23
CA LEU A 440 -0.27 -8.25 -17.91
C LEU A 440 -1.50 -8.31 -18.82
N ASP A 441 -1.31 -8.48 -20.12
CA ASP A 441 -2.38 -8.64 -21.10
C ASP A 441 -3.25 -9.88 -20.76
N GLU A 442 -2.62 -11.03 -20.48
CA GLU A 442 -3.36 -12.24 -20.10
C GLU A 442 -4.18 -12.03 -18.81
N GLY A 443 -3.65 -11.32 -17.81
CA GLY A 443 -4.40 -11.00 -16.60
C GLY A 443 -5.60 -10.05 -16.85
N LEU A 444 -5.44 -9.09 -17.77
CA LEU A 444 -6.54 -8.20 -18.19
C LEU A 444 -7.64 -8.97 -18.92
N GLU A 445 -7.27 -9.90 -19.81
CA GLU A 445 -8.22 -10.78 -20.50
C GLU A 445 -9.06 -11.59 -19.49
N VAL A 446 -8.42 -12.17 -18.47
CA VAL A 446 -9.12 -12.93 -17.42
C VAL A 446 -10.05 -12.04 -16.61
N LEU A 447 -9.60 -10.85 -16.21
CA LEU A 447 -10.46 -9.94 -15.45
C LEU A 447 -11.66 -9.48 -16.29
N ALA A 448 -11.47 -9.21 -17.58
CA ALA A 448 -12.54 -8.85 -18.51
C ALA A 448 -13.56 -9.98 -18.67
N GLU A 449 -13.09 -11.20 -18.89
CA GLU A 449 -13.91 -12.41 -18.98
C GLU A 449 -14.75 -12.60 -17.72
N VAL A 450 -14.12 -12.54 -16.54
CA VAL A 450 -14.83 -12.71 -15.26
C VAL A 450 -15.84 -11.60 -15.01
N CYS A 451 -15.49 -10.34 -15.31
CA CYS A 451 -16.43 -9.23 -15.17
C CYS A 451 -17.66 -9.44 -16.08
N ALA A 452 -17.49 -9.92 -17.31
CA ALA A 452 -18.62 -10.25 -18.17
C ALA A 452 -19.49 -11.37 -17.55
N GLU A 453 -18.88 -12.48 -17.15
CA GLU A 453 -19.59 -13.64 -16.57
C GLU A 453 -20.37 -13.32 -15.29
N VAL A 454 -19.83 -12.46 -14.42
CA VAL A 454 -20.44 -12.14 -13.11
C VAL A 454 -21.48 -11.01 -13.22
N LEU A 455 -21.37 -10.15 -14.23
CA LEU A 455 -22.22 -8.95 -14.36
C LEU A 455 -23.33 -9.08 -15.41
N ASP A 456 -23.28 -10.10 -16.27
CA ASP A 456 -24.40 -10.57 -17.09
C ASP A 456 -25.59 -11.02 -16.22
#